data_AF-A0A2V9D9X9-F1
#
_entry.id   AF-A0A2V9D9X9-F1
#
_cell.length_a   1.000
_cell.length_b   1.000
_cell.length_c   1.000
_cell.angle_alpha   90.00
_cell.angle_beta   90.00
_cell.angle_gamma   90.00
#
_symmetry.space_group_name_H-M   'P 1'
#
loop_
_entity.id
_entity.type
_entity.pdbx_description
1 polymer ?
#
loop_
_entity_poly.entity_id
_entity_poly.type
_entity_poly.pdbx_seq_one_letter_code
_entity_poly.pdbx_strand_id
1 'polypeptide(L)'
;MGSRAGCTFRSQEERNEEVPMFKKSVTLVLLATVATAVAWAVPAALGQDAKTILSNASKAMGADNLKTVQYSGTATEFAFGQAVNPSSPWPGFAETSYTRTINYESPAWRVDRVLAAIPPNRRGGGLPPGPTQTVVIGANTSWAQKVDLWLTPYGFLREAANNNAAVASKSMNGKKYTVVTFTAPNKAKFNGYIDGQNMLSRVETWIDTPMLGDTLVEVTYNGYKDFGGVKFPTAIVQKQGGYPTLDLSVTDVKPNAPVNIQGNPAGAPQTPPATSQKLADGVYLILPAYAALAVDFKDYIVVIEGPQSEERANAIITEAKRLIPNKPIKYVVNTHNHFDHLGGLRTFVAEGATIITYQGNKAYYEKIFALPHTLNPDRQSAAKKKISIETMTDKKVLTDGNHVIELHRLQGSNHNDGLIVAYLPKEKILVEADAFNPPAQADAPPPNPPTANNTDLVENIDRLKLDVETIIPIHYPADSRKVTVAELNRAVGKKD
;
A
#
# COMPACT_ATOMS: atom_id res chain seq x y z
N MET A 1 -8.37 -24.38 -65.50
CA MET A 1 -9.06 -24.70 -64.24
C MET A 1 -10.19 -23.68 -64.06
N GLY A 2 -11.38 -24.18 -63.69
CA GLY A 2 -12.71 -23.61 -64.01
C GLY A 2 -12.97 -22.15 -63.60
N SER A 3 -13.79 -21.37 -64.31
CA SER A 3 -15.09 -21.56 -64.97
C SER A 3 -16.27 -21.06 -64.12
N ARG A 4 -17.07 -20.20 -64.77
CA ARG A 4 -18.45 -19.74 -64.53
C ARG A 4 -18.65 -18.53 -63.59
N ALA A 5 -19.62 -17.65 -63.80
CA ALA A 5 -20.37 -17.11 -64.95
C ALA A 5 -21.36 -16.10 -64.32
N GLY A 6 -21.55 -14.93 -64.93
CA GLY A 6 -22.58 -13.96 -64.55
C GLY A 6 -23.87 -14.09 -65.37
N CYS A 7 -24.87 -13.27 -64.99
CA CYS A 7 -26.22 -13.04 -65.57
C CYS A 7 -27.27 -14.15 -65.31
N THR A 8 -28.56 -13.91 -65.03
CA THR A 8 -29.46 -12.75 -65.24
C THR A 8 -30.81 -12.96 -64.49
N PHE A 9 -31.39 -11.84 -64.01
CA PHE A 9 -32.79 -11.41 -63.89
C PHE A 9 -34.04 -12.35 -63.84
N ARG A 10 -35.02 -11.85 -63.05
CA ARG A 10 -36.52 -11.92 -63.11
C ARG A 10 -37.21 -13.13 -62.45
N SER A 11 -37.91 -12.90 -61.32
CA SER A 11 -39.37 -12.61 -61.15
C SER A 11 -40.23 -13.87 -61.32
N GLN A 12 -41.07 -14.31 -60.39
CA GLN A 12 -42.23 -13.65 -59.79
C GLN A 12 -42.62 -14.40 -58.49
N GLU A 13 -43.04 -13.72 -57.40
CA GLU A 13 -44.45 -13.31 -57.12
C GLU A 13 -45.33 -14.57 -56.91
N GLU A 14 -45.78 -14.89 -55.70
CA GLU A 14 -47.00 -14.40 -55.03
C GLU A 14 -47.30 -15.47 -53.94
N ARG A 15 -47.86 -15.26 -52.75
CA ARG A 15 -48.78 -14.25 -52.23
C ARG A 15 -48.85 -14.44 -50.71
N ASN A 16 -48.80 -13.30 -49.99
CA ASN A 16 -49.78 -12.82 -49.01
C ASN A 16 -50.13 -13.72 -47.80
N GLU A 17 -50.29 -13.21 -46.59
CA GLU A 17 -51.10 -12.07 -46.10
C GLU A 17 -50.54 -11.67 -44.71
N GLU A 18 -50.72 -10.51 -44.08
CA GLU A 18 -51.23 -9.15 -44.32
C GLU A 18 -50.88 -8.38 -43.00
N VAL A 19 -50.24 -7.20 -43.02
CA VAL A 19 -50.84 -5.84 -42.74
C VAL A 19 -50.91 -5.47 -41.23
N PRO A 20 -50.83 -4.18 -40.77
CA PRO A 20 -50.11 -2.98 -41.23
C PRO A 20 -49.31 -2.22 -40.14
N MET A 21 -48.57 -1.20 -40.60
CA MET A 21 -48.05 -0.05 -39.82
C MET A 21 -49.11 0.73 -39.03
N PHE A 22 -48.73 1.30 -37.88
CA PHE A 22 -49.13 2.67 -37.53
C PHE A 22 -48.12 3.35 -36.57
N LYS A 23 -47.72 4.58 -36.91
CA LYS A 23 -46.98 5.51 -36.04
C LYS A 23 -47.82 5.84 -34.80
N LYS A 24 -47.22 5.99 -33.61
CA LYS A 24 -47.57 7.06 -32.66
C LYS A 24 -46.62 7.16 -31.46
N SER A 25 -46.41 8.41 -31.09
CA SER A 25 -45.63 8.94 -29.98
C SER A 25 -46.22 8.60 -28.61
N VAL A 26 -45.31 8.48 -27.63
CA VAL A 26 -45.41 8.88 -26.20
C VAL A 26 -46.72 8.58 -25.47
N THR A 27 -46.68 7.69 -24.46
CA THR A 27 -47.10 7.98 -23.07
C THR A 27 -46.56 6.89 -22.12
N LEU A 28 -46.08 7.38 -20.98
CA LEU A 28 -45.64 6.72 -19.75
C LEU A 28 -46.44 5.44 -19.38
N VAL A 29 -45.74 4.33 -19.13
CA VAL A 29 -46.26 3.21 -18.33
C VAL A 29 -45.23 2.90 -17.25
N LEU A 30 -45.62 3.14 -16.00
CA LEU A 30 -45.01 2.59 -14.80
C LEU A 30 -45.04 1.06 -14.94
N LEU A 31 -43.89 0.42 -15.17
CA LEU A 31 -43.74 -1.02 -15.07
C LEU A 31 -42.97 -1.32 -13.79
N ALA A 32 -43.73 -1.74 -12.78
CA ALA A 32 -43.24 -2.38 -11.58
C ALA A 32 -42.42 -3.62 -11.99
N THR A 33 -41.11 -3.51 -11.88
CA THR A 33 -40.22 -4.67 -11.95
C THR A 33 -40.34 -5.44 -10.65
N VAL A 34 -41.12 -6.51 -10.70
CA VAL A 34 -41.12 -7.58 -9.69
C VAL A 34 -39.71 -8.16 -9.67
N ALA A 35 -38.91 -7.73 -8.70
CA ALA A 35 -37.68 -8.41 -8.34
C ALA A 35 -38.08 -9.77 -7.75
N THR A 36 -37.86 -10.84 -8.50
CA THR A 36 -37.85 -12.21 -7.95
C THR A 36 -36.70 -12.32 -6.95
N ALA A 37 -36.99 -11.97 -5.70
CA ALA A 37 -36.21 -12.38 -4.56
C ALA A 37 -36.33 -13.91 -4.46
N VAL A 38 -35.32 -14.63 -4.95
CA VAL A 38 -35.11 -16.02 -4.57
C VAL A 38 -34.69 -15.98 -3.10
N ALA A 39 -35.67 -16.02 -2.22
CA ALA A 39 -35.48 -16.27 -0.81
C ALA A 39 -34.89 -17.68 -0.70
N TRP A 40 -33.59 -17.77 -0.45
CA TRP A 40 -33.00 -18.98 0.09
C TRP A 40 -33.61 -19.17 1.47
N ALA A 41 -34.68 -19.96 1.55
CA ALA A 41 -35.11 -20.55 2.80
C ALA A 41 -33.98 -21.47 3.25
N VAL A 42 -33.08 -20.93 4.07
CA VAL A 42 -32.10 -21.71 4.80
C VAL A 42 -32.94 -22.57 5.76
N PRO A 43 -32.94 -23.91 5.66
CA PRO A 43 -33.45 -24.70 6.76
C PRO A 43 -32.63 -24.29 7.98
N ALA A 44 -33.29 -23.81 9.04
CA ALA A 44 -32.67 -23.58 10.33
C ALA A 44 -32.18 -24.94 10.86
N ALA A 45 -31.05 -25.40 10.34
CA ALA A 45 -30.21 -26.34 11.05
C ALA A 45 -29.96 -25.69 12.41
N LEU A 46 -30.16 -26.45 13.48
CA LEU A 46 -29.80 -26.06 14.84
C LEU A 46 -28.28 -25.83 14.88
N GLY A 47 -27.84 -24.68 14.37
CA GLY A 47 -26.48 -24.24 14.41
C GLY A 47 -26.14 -24.00 15.88
N GLN A 48 -25.06 -24.60 16.35
CA GLN A 48 -24.52 -24.24 17.65
C GLN A 48 -24.39 -22.72 17.73
N ASP A 49 -24.88 -22.13 18.82
CA ASP A 49 -24.67 -20.72 19.15
C ASP A 49 -23.15 -20.41 19.04
N ALA A 50 -22.82 -19.24 18.50
CA ALA A 50 -21.45 -18.75 18.39
C ALA A 50 -20.68 -18.86 19.71
N LYS A 51 -21.36 -18.69 20.86
CA LYS A 51 -20.76 -18.90 22.19
C LYS A 51 -20.25 -20.32 22.40
N THR A 52 -20.99 -21.34 21.95
CA THR A 52 -20.56 -22.74 22.06
C THR A 52 -19.37 -23.02 21.16
N ILE A 53 -19.40 -22.54 19.91
CA ILE A 53 -18.28 -22.70 18.97
C ILE A 53 -17.01 -22.05 19.52
N LEU A 54 -17.11 -20.82 20.00
CA LEU A 54 -16.00 -20.09 20.60
C LEU A 54 -15.51 -20.76 21.88
N SER A 55 -16.40 -21.24 22.76
CA SER A 55 -15.99 -21.98 23.97
C SER A 55 -15.26 -23.27 23.62
N ASN A 56 -15.70 -24.02 22.61
CA ASN A 56 -15.05 -25.25 22.17
C ASN A 56 -13.66 -24.97 21.58
N ALA A 57 -13.53 -23.93 20.76
CA ALA A 57 -12.24 -23.50 20.21
C ALA A 57 -11.29 -23.01 21.31
N SER A 58 -11.76 -22.16 22.22
CA SER A 58 -10.96 -21.67 23.34
C SER A 58 -10.45 -22.81 24.22
N LYS A 59 -11.30 -23.78 24.57
CA LYS A 59 -10.90 -24.98 25.31
C LYS A 59 -9.90 -25.84 24.55
N ALA A 60 -10.17 -26.13 23.29
CA ALA A 60 -9.30 -26.98 22.47
C ALA A 60 -7.91 -26.38 22.26
N MET A 61 -7.82 -25.05 22.18
CA MET A 61 -6.57 -24.30 22.00
C MET A 61 -5.86 -23.95 23.32
N GLY A 62 -6.48 -24.16 24.48
CA GLY A 62 -5.92 -23.76 25.77
C GLY A 62 -5.99 -22.25 26.06
N ALA A 63 -6.97 -21.56 25.46
CA ALA A 63 -7.09 -20.09 25.54
C ALA A 63 -7.69 -19.57 26.87
N ASP A 64 -8.50 -20.38 27.56
CA ASP A 64 -9.33 -19.94 28.69
C ASP A 64 -8.51 -19.27 29.81
N ASN A 65 -7.30 -19.77 30.08
CA ASN A 65 -6.40 -19.25 31.12
C ASN A 65 -5.15 -18.54 30.56
N LEU A 66 -5.12 -18.23 29.25
CA LEU A 66 -3.94 -17.67 28.58
C LEU A 66 -3.90 -16.14 28.70
N LYS A 67 -3.16 -15.61 29.67
CA LYS A 67 -3.00 -14.17 29.90
C LYS A 67 -1.97 -13.54 28.96
N THR A 68 -0.86 -14.25 28.77
CA THR A 68 0.25 -13.79 27.93
C THR A 68 0.75 -14.94 27.07
N VAL A 69 1.36 -14.63 25.94
CA VAL A 69 2.09 -15.61 25.14
C VAL A 69 3.38 -14.99 24.64
N GLN A 70 4.49 -15.68 24.86
CA GLN A 70 5.74 -15.42 24.15
C GLN A 70 5.95 -16.56 23.16
N TYR A 71 6.25 -16.24 21.91
CA TYR A 71 6.64 -17.24 20.93
C TYR A 71 7.85 -16.77 20.13
N SER A 72 8.69 -17.71 19.72
CA SER A 72 9.92 -17.42 19.02
C SER A 72 10.20 -18.39 17.88
N GLY A 73 11.05 -17.96 16.95
CA GLY A 73 11.55 -18.76 15.85
C GLY A 73 12.25 -17.89 14.81
N THR A 74 12.03 -18.16 13.53
CA THR A 74 12.57 -17.39 12.40
C THR A 74 11.43 -16.77 11.60
N ALA A 75 11.70 -15.61 11.00
CA ALA A 75 10.72 -14.88 10.20
C ALA A 75 11.30 -14.38 8.89
N THR A 76 10.42 -14.06 7.95
CA THR A 76 10.68 -13.10 6.88
C THR A 76 9.57 -12.06 6.91
N GLU A 77 9.94 -10.80 7.11
CA GLU A 77 9.02 -9.67 6.95
C GLU A 77 9.21 -9.05 5.58
N PHE A 78 8.11 -8.69 4.92
CA PHE A 78 8.15 -8.12 3.57
C PHE A 78 7.75 -6.65 3.61
N ALA A 79 8.51 -5.82 2.91
CA ALA A 79 8.30 -4.38 2.88
C ALA A 79 7.06 -4.04 2.01
N PHE A 80 5.90 -3.94 2.66
CA PHE A 80 4.62 -3.64 2.03
C PHE A 80 4.70 -2.40 1.13
N GLY A 81 4.36 -2.56 -0.15
CA GLY A 81 4.36 -1.47 -1.11
C GLY A 81 5.73 -1.10 -1.71
N GLN A 82 6.78 -1.89 -1.47
CA GLN A 82 8.16 -1.55 -1.86
C GLN A 82 8.72 -2.45 -2.98
N ALA A 83 7.86 -3.03 -3.82
CA ALA A 83 8.28 -3.94 -4.90
C ALA A 83 9.17 -3.23 -5.93
N VAL A 84 10.14 -3.96 -6.50
CA VAL A 84 11.03 -3.43 -7.56
C VAL A 84 10.27 -3.01 -8.83
N ASN A 85 9.13 -3.64 -9.09
CA ASN A 85 8.18 -3.23 -10.13
C ASN A 85 6.78 -3.74 -9.76
N PRO A 86 5.71 -3.26 -10.42
CA PRO A 86 4.33 -3.61 -10.08
C PRO A 86 3.96 -5.10 -10.14
N SER A 87 4.76 -5.93 -10.83
CA SER A 87 4.51 -7.36 -10.99
C SER A 87 5.33 -8.25 -10.05
N SER A 88 6.29 -7.67 -9.33
CA SER A 88 7.19 -8.41 -8.44
C SER A 88 6.62 -8.56 -7.02
N PRO A 89 7.04 -9.58 -6.27
CA PRO A 89 6.78 -9.63 -4.84
C PRO A 89 7.47 -8.46 -4.13
N TRP A 90 6.96 -8.12 -2.95
CA TRP A 90 7.64 -7.18 -2.07
C TRP A 90 8.96 -7.76 -1.56
N PRO A 91 9.98 -6.93 -1.35
CA PRO A 91 11.28 -7.42 -0.94
C PRO A 91 11.25 -7.81 0.54
N GLY A 92 11.79 -9.00 0.83
CA GLY A 92 11.81 -9.59 2.15
C GLY A 92 13.05 -9.21 2.97
N PHE A 93 12.89 -9.33 4.28
CA PHE A 93 13.92 -9.20 5.30
C PHE A 93 13.88 -10.47 6.15
N ALA A 94 14.80 -11.39 5.88
CA ALA A 94 14.92 -12.61 6.65
C ALA A 94 15.48 -12.29 8.04
N GLU A 95 14.95 -12.97 9.05
CA GLU A 95 15.31 -12.79 10.45
C GLU A 95 15.82 -14.11 11.02
N THR A 96 17.03 -14.06 11.58
CA THR A 96 17.65 -15.23 12.25
C THR A 96 17.03 -15.52 13.60
N SER A 97 16.40 -14.52 14.21
CA SER A 97 15.61 -14.63 15.43
C SER A 97 14.45 -13.66 15.38
N TYR A 98 13.26 -14.16 15.69
CA TYR A 98 12.05 -13.39 15.93
C TYR A 98 11.45 -13.88 17.24
N THR A 99 11.16 -12.97 18.17
CA THR A 99 10.44 -13.25 19.40
C THR A 99 9.31 -12.24 19.54
N ARG A 100 8.07 -12.70 19.66
CA ARG A 100 6.94 -11.84 19.97
C ARG A 100 6.34 -12.22 21.30
N THR A 101 6.14 -11.22 22.14
CA THR A 101 5.43 -11.34 23.41
C THR A 101 4.16 -10.51 23.37
N ILE A 102 3.04 -11.12 23.74
CA ILE A 102 1.71 -10.51 23.74
C ILE A 102 1.14 -10.60 25.15
N ASN A 103 0.56 -9.50 25.62
CA ASN A 103 -0.28 -9.46 26.81
C ASN A 103 -1.74 -9.24 26.36
N TYR A 104 -2.63 -10.17 26.71
CA TYR A 104 -4.07 -10.08 26.39
C TYR A 104 -4.89 -9.40 27.49
N GLU A 105 -4.37 -9.27 28.71
CA GLU A 105 -5.03 -8.55 29.81
C GLU A 105 -4.83 -7.03 29.68
N SER A 106 -3.67 -6.61 29.18
CA SER A 106 -3.38 -5.25 28.73
C SER A 106 -2.94 -5.35 27.28
N PRO A 107 -3.83 -5.09 26.29
CA PRO A 107 -3.67 -5.47 24.88
C PRO A 107 -2.49 -4.76 24.22
N ALA A 108 -1.31 -5.29 24.46
CA ALA A 108 -0.03 -4.75 24.07
C ALA A 108 0.87 -5.90 23.62
N TRP A 109 1.83 -5.58 22.77
CA TRP A 109 2.81 -6.56 22.34
C TRP A 109 4.21 -5.97 22.23
N ARG A 110 5.18 -6.85 22.07
CA ARG A 110 6.57 -6.53 21.79
C ARG A 110 7.11 -7.55 20.79
N VAL A 111 7.88 -7.08 19.83
CA VAL A 111 8.69 -7.90 18.93
C VAL A 111 10.15 -7.58 19.19
N ASP A 112 10.95 -8.59 19.45
CA ASP A 112 12.41 -8.54 19.46
C ASP A 112 12.91 -9.39 18.29
N ARG A 113 13.78 -8.81 17.46
CA ARG A 113 14.24 -9.48 16.24
C ARG A 113 15.70 -9.21 15.91
N VAL A 114 16.29 -10.15 15.18
CA VAL A 114 17.66 -10.07 14.65
C VAL A 114 17.63 -10.36 13.16
N LEU A 115 18.05 -9.39 12.36
CA LEU A 115 18.07 -9.48 10.91
C LEU A 115 19.18 -10.45 10.45
N ALA A 116 18.91 -11.23 9.40
CA ALA A 116 19.94 -11.96 8.67
C ALA A 116 20.81 -11.00 7.83
N ALA A 117 21.93 -11.49 7.31
CA ALA A 117 22.69 -10.72 6.33
C ALA A 117 21.81 -10.40 5.11
N ILE A 118 21.78 -9.13 4.70
CA ILE A 118 21.01 -8.69 3.54
C ILE A 118 21.74 -9.16 2.28
N PRO A 119 21.09 -9.92 1.39
CA PRO A 119 21.72 -10.36 0.15
C PRO A 119 22.15 -9.14 -0.68
N PRO A 120 23.38 -9.13 -1.25
CA PRO A 120 23.87 -7.99 -2.03
C PRO A 120 23.06 -7.77 -3.32
N ASN A 121 22.33 -8.78 -3.78
CA ASN A 121 21.44 -8.72 -4.94
C ASN A 121 19.97 -8.43 -4.57
N ARG A 122 19.67 -8.07 -3.31
CA ARG A 122 18.31 -7.67 -2.92
C ARG A 122 17.94 -6.38 -3.68
N ARG A 123 16.88 -6.47 -4.47
CA ARG A 123 16.25 -5.33 -5.18
C ARG A 123 14.96 -4.91 -4.47
N GLY A 124 14.43 -3.76 -4.84
CA GLY A 124 13.23 -3.20 -4.22
C GLY A 124 13.55 -2.31 -3.02
N GLY A 125 12.56 -1.57 -2.57
CA GLY A 125 12.71 -0.61 -1.49
C GLY A 125 12.59 -1.20 -0.09
N GLY A 126 12.14 -0.35 0.82
CA GLY A 126 12.12 -0.60 2.26
C GLY A 126 13.51 -0.46 2.85
N LEU A 127 13.67 0.51 3.76
CA LEU A 127 14.91 0.61 4.54
C LEU A 127 15.06 -0.66 5.40
N PRO A 128 16.23 -1.32 5.38
CA PRO A 128 16.46 -2.43 6.26
C PRO A 128 16.35 -1.98 7.72
N PRO A 129 15.68 -2.76 8.59
CA PRO A 129 15.73 -2.48 10.01
C PRO A 129 17.16 -2.62 10.52
N GLY A 130 17.43 -2.02 11.69
CA GLY A 130 18.72 -2.24 12.37
C GLY A 130 18.98 -3.73 12.61
N PRO A 131 20.26 -4.18 12.70
CA PRO A 131 20.60 -5.59 12.87
C PRO A 131 19.92 -6.27 14.05
N THR A 132 19.63 -5.50 15.09
CA THR A 132 18.77 -5.91 16.22
C THR A 132 17.75 -4.82 16.47
N GLN A 133 16.49 -5.20 16.61
CA GLN A 133 15.40 -4.25 16.84
C GLN A 133 14.42 -4.77 17.88
N THR A 134 13.94 -3.83 18.69
CA THR A 134 12.74 -4.00 19.51
C THR A 134 11.64 -3.09 18.98
N VAL A 135 10.46 -3.65 18.73
CA VAL A 135 9.24 -2.90 18.40
C VAL A 135 8.22 -3.14 19.50
N VAL A 136 7.63 -2.06 20.03
CA VAL A 136 6.59 -2.14 21.08
C VAL A 136 5.33 -1.44 20.60
N ILE A 137 4.18 -2.11 20.73
CA ILE A 137 2.86 -1.52 20.50
C ILE A 137 2.11 -1.61 21.82
N GLY A 138 1.86 -0.44 22.40
CA GLY A 138 1.12 -0.30 23.66
C GLY A 138 -0.38 -0.41 23.49
N ALA A 139 -1.09 -0.57 24.61
CA ALA A 139 -2.55 -0.66 24.67
C ALA A 139 -3.29 0.58 24.14
N ASN A 140 -2.62 1.74 24.12
CA ASN A 140 -3.20 3.02 23.70
C ASN A 140 -2.88 3.40 22.25
N THR A 141 -2.31 2.48 21.46
CA THR A 141 -1.98 2.72 20.05
C THR A 141 -3.21 2.88 19.16
N SER A 142 -3.00 3.38 17.94
CA SER A 142 -4.06 3.61 16.97
C SER A 142 -4.80 2.31 16.63
N TRP A 143 -6.03 2.42 16.14
CA TRP A 143 -6.81 1.26 15.71
C TRP A 143 -6.05 0.39 14.70
N ALA A 144 -5.37 1.01 13.72
CA ALA A 144 -4.58 0.29 12.72
C ALA A 144 -3.51 -0.62 13.36
N GLN A 145 -2.88 -0.18 14.46
CA GLN A 145 -1.88 -0.96 15.18
C GLN A 145 -2.50 -2.04 16.08
N LYS A 146 -3.75 -1.87 16.51
CA LYS A 146 -4.48 -2.87 17.30
C LYS A 146 -4.99 -4.04 16.46
N VAL A 147 -5.23 -3.83 15.17
CA VAL A 147 -5.73 -4.88 14.25
C VAL A 147 -4.86 -6.12 14.30
N ASP A 148 -3.54 -5.98 14.33
CA ASP A 148 -2.67 -7.14 14.29
C ASP A 148 -2.77 -8.01 15.56
N LEU A 149 -3.12 -7.43 16.71
CA LEU A 149 -3.38 -8.21 17.94
C LEU A 149 -4.64 -9.07 17.74
N TRP A 150 -5.67 -8.50 17.12
CA TRP A 150 -6.94 -9.17 16.84
C TRP A 150 -6.77 -10.23 15.75
N LEU A 151 -5.78 -10.06 14.88
CA LEU A 151 -5.31 -11.05 13.89
C LEU A 151 -4.42 -12.15 14.49
N THR A 152 -4.30 -12.27 15.81
CA THR A 152 -3.68 -13.46 16.42
C THR A 152 -4.73 -14.51 16.76
N PRO A 153 -4.37 -15.80 16.87
CA PRO A 153 -5.38 -16.84 17.12
C PRO A 153 -6.19 -16.59 18.39
N TYR A 154 -5.52 -16.18 19.47
CA TYR A 154 -6.16 -15.94 20.76
C TYR A 154 -6.78 -14.55 20.86
N GLY A 155 -6.20 -13.55 20.19
CA GLY A 155 -6.80 -12.23 20.06
C GLY A 155 -8.16 -12.32 19.36
N PHE A 156 -8.23 -13.05 18.23
CA PHE A 156 -9.47 -13.26 17.51
C PHE A 156 -10.54 -13.94 18.38
N LEU A 157 -10.22 -15.04 19.07
CA LEU A 157 -11.18 -15.76 19.90
C LEU A 157 -11.76 -14.86 21.02
N ARG A 158 -10.90 -14.05 21.65
CA ARG A 158 -11.31 -13.09 22.69
C ARG A 158 -12.24 -12.02 22.13
N GLU A 159 -11.88 -11.42 21.01
CA GLU A 159 -12.68 -10.35 20.42
C GLU A 159 -13.99 -10.87 19.82
N ALA A 160 -13.99 -12.05 19.21
CA ALA A 160 -15.21 -12.68 18.74
C ALA A 160 -16.20 -12.96 19.89
N ALA A 161 -15.72 -13.34 21.06
CA ALA A 161 -16.55 -13.54 22.25
C ALA A 161 -17.12 -12.22 22.80
N ASN A 162 -16.39 -11.12 22.66
CA ASN A 162 -16.80 -9.79 23.13
C ASN A 162 -17.68 -9.01 22.14
N ASN A 163 -17.74 -9.41 20.86
CA ASN A 163 -18.38 -8.66 19.79
C ASN A 163 -19.61 -9.36 19.17
N ASN A 164 -20.34 -10.17 19.94
CA ASN A 164 -21.59 -10.85 19.52
C ASN A 164 -21.47 -11.54 18.15
N ALA A 165 -20.45 -12.37 17.98
CA ALA A 165 -20.16 -12.96 16.68
C ALA A 165 -21.30 -13.84 16.14
N ALA A 166 -21.44 -13.86 14.81
CA ALA A 166 -22.30 -14.78 14.07
C ALA A 166 -21.49 -15.99 13.57
N VAL A 167 -22.16 -17.10 13.26
CA VAL A 167 -21.53 -18.31 12.73
C VAL A 167 -22.16 -18.79 11.43
N ALA A 168 -21.33 -19.31 10.52
CA ALA A 168 -21.76 -19.96 9.29
C ALA A 168 -20.84 -21.14 8.95
N SER A 169 -21.37 -22.16 8.27
CA SER A 169 -20.53 -23.22 7.69
C SER A 169 -20.01 -22.80 6.32
N LYS A 170 -18.72 -23.05 6.04
CA LYS A 170 -18.11 -22.81 4.72
C LYS A 170 -17.17 -23.94 4.36
N SER A 171 -17.28 -24.46 3.14
CA SER A 171 -16.33 -25.43 2.59
C SER A 171 -15.34 -24.72 1.68
N MET A 172 -14.05 -24.95 1.87
CA MET A 172 -12.97 -24.41 1.05
C MET A 172 -11.93 -25.49 0.80
N ASN A 173 -11.56 -25.72 -0.46
CA ASN A 173 -10.57 -26.72 -0.86
C ASN A 173 -10.84 -28.12 -0.27
N GLY A 174 -12.11 -28.54 -0.24
CA GLY A 174 -12.52 -29.84 0.32
C GLY A 174 -12.55 -29.92 1.85
N LYS A 175 -12.14 -28.88 2.59
CA LYS A 175 -12.21 -28.81 4.06
C LYS A 175 -13.40 -27.95 4.51
N LYS A 176 -14.15 -28.43 5.50
CA LYS A 176 -15.26 -27.70 6.12
C LYS A 176 -14.74 -26.87 7.29
N TYR A 177 -15.21 -25.63 7.37
CA TYR A 177 -14.93 -24.68 8.44
C TYR A 177 -16.23 -24.15 9.03
N THR A 178 -16.19 -23.86 10.33
CA THR A 178 -17.13 -22.94 10.97
C THR A 178 -16.50 -21.55 10.93
N VAL A 179 -17.13 -20.64 10.19
CA VAL A 179 -16.70 -19.24 10.08
C VAL A 179 -17.40 -18.46 11.17
N VAL A 180 -16.62 -17.84 12.05
CA VAL A 180 -17.09 -16.90 13.07
C VAL A 180 -16.85 -15.48 12.55
N THR A 181 -17.88 -14.65 12.57
CA THR A 181 -17.82 -13.28 12.02
C THR A 181 -18.31 -12.26 13.04
N PHE A 182 -17.55 -11.17 13.21
CA PHE A 182 -18.00 -9.99 13.95
C PHE A 182 -17.58 -8.70 13.23
N THR A 183 -18.16 -7.57 13.63
CA THR A 183 -17.83 -6.25 13.06
C THR A 183 -17.16 -5.40 14.13
N ALA A 184 -15.96 -4.91 13.83
CA ALA A 184 -15.20 -4.03 14.72
C ALA A 184 -15.77 -2.59 14.74
N PRO A 185 -15.38 -1.75 15.73
CA PRO A 185 -15.89 -0.37 15.84
C PRO A 185 -15.63 0.50 14.60
N ASN A 186 -14.57 0.21 13.83
CA ASN A 186 -14.25 0.91 12.58
C ASN A 186 -15.03 0.37 11.36
N LYS A 187 -16.06 -0.46 11.57
CA LYS A 187 -16.87 -1.14 10.54
C LYS A 187 -16.16 -2.27 9.77
N ALA A 188 -14.90 -2.56 10.07
CA ALA A 188 -14.23 -3.71 9.46
C ALA A 188 -14.85 -5.02 9.94
N LYS A 189 -15.10 -5.95 9.02
CA LYS A 189 -15.53 -7.30 9.36
C LYS A 189 -14.32 -8.16 9.65
N PHE A 190 -14.35 -8.89 10.75
CA PHE A 190 -13.40 -9.95 11.05
C PHE A 190 -14.06 -11.30 10.81
N ASN A 191 -13.40 -12.19 10.07
CA ASN A 191 -13.82 -13.57 9.92
C ASN A 191 -12.72 -14.50 10.41
N GLY A 192 -13.06 -15.44 11.29
CA GLY A 192 -12.17 -16.50 11.76
C GLY A 192 -12.70 -17.85 11.32
N TYR A 193 -11.82 -18.68 10.78
CA TYR A 193 -12.16 -19.99 10.23
C TYR A 193 -11.70 -21.06 11.20
N ILE A 194 -12.64 -21.72 11.86
CA ILE A 194 -12.39 -22.80 12.82
C ILE A 194 -12.62 -24.13 12.12
N ASP A 195 -11.66 -25.04 12.21
CA ASP A 195 -11.76 -26.37 11.58
C ASP A 195 -12.45 -27.42 12.47
N GLY A 196 -12.57 -28.65 11.95
CA GLY A 196 -13.21 -29.77 12.65
C GLY A 196 -12.50 -30.21 13.94
N GLN A 197 -11.27 -29.75 14.18
CA GLN A 197 -10.49 -29.98 15.39
C GLN A 197 -10.60 -28.80 16.37
N ASN A 198 -11.50 -27.85 16.09
CA ASN A 198 -11.69 -26.60 16.80
C ASN A 198 -10.43 -25.70 16.80
N MET A 199 -9.54 -25.85 15.80
CA MET A 199 -8.38 -24.98 15.63
C MET A 199 -8.71 -23.82 14.70
N LEU A 200 -8.28 -22.61 15.05
CA LEU A 200 -8.41 -21.45 14.16
C LEU A 200 -7.37 -21.54 13.04
N SER A 201 -7.78 -21.70 11.79
CA SER A 201 -6.86 -21.87 10.66
C SER A 201 -6.57 -20.59 9.90
N ARG A 202 -7.46 -19.61 9.98
CA ARG A 202 -7.36 -18.33 9.26
C ARG A 202 -8.14 -17.25 10.00
N VAL A 203 -7.60 -16.05 10.03
CA VAL A 203 -8.36 -14.82 10.32
C VAL A 203 -8.20 -13.87 9.14
N GLU A 204 -9.26 -13.18 8.78
CA GLU A 204 -9.20 -12.10 7.79
C GLU A 204 -9.99 -10.88 8.26
N THR A 205 -9.54 -9.71 7.82
CA THR A 205 -10.21 -8.42 8.04
C THR A 205 -9.90 -7.46 6.90
N TRP A 206 -10.52 -6.29 6.91
CA TRP A 206 -10.24 -5.21 5.96
C TRP A 206 -9.74 -3.98 6.69
N ILE A 207 -8.64 -3.41 6.21
CA ILE A 207 -8.12 -2.13 6.67
C ILE A 207 -8.12 -1.14 5.52
N ASP A 208 -8.32 0.14 5.82
CA ASP A 208 -8.11 1.19 4.84
C ASP A 208 -6.60 1.40 4.63
N THR A 209 -6.17 1.48 3.38
CA THR A 209 -4.83 1.95 3.02
C THR A 209 -4.96 3.03 1.96
N PRO A 210 -4.07 4.05 1.95
CA PRO A 210 -4.16 5.14 0.97
C PRO A 210 -4.25 4.64 -0.47
N MET A 211 -3.56 3.54 -0.81
CA MET A 211 -3.43 3.05 -2.20
C MET A 211 -4.33 1.90 -2.59
N LEU A 212 -4.57 0.96 -1.68
CA LEU A 212 -5.37 -0.22 -1.99
C LEU A 212 -6.80 -0.11 -1.46
N GLY A 213 -7.13 0.97 -0.74
CA GLY A 213 -8.45 1.20 -0.17
C GLY A 213 -8.81 0.12 0.84
N ASP A 214 -9.98 -0.49 0.68
CA ASP A 214 -10.48 -1.60 1.49
C ASP A 214 -9.60 -2.85 1.30
N THR A 215 -8.49 -2.89 2.02
CA THR A 215 -7.40 -3.82 1.80
C THR A 215 -7.60 -5.06 2.67
N LEU A 216 -7.76 -6.22 2.04
CA LEU A 216 -7.81 -7.50 2.74
C LEU A 216 -6.48 -7.77 3.45
N VAL A 217 -6.56 -7.99 4.76
CA VAL A 217 -5.49 -8.58 5.57
C VAL A 217 -5.93 -9.98 5.96
N GLU A 218 -5.10 -10.98 5.68
CA GLU A 218 -5.35 -12.37 6.04
C GLU A 218 -4.16 -12.96 6.77
N VAL A 219 -4.41 -13.69 7.85
CA VAL A 219 -3.40 -14.49 8.56
C VAL A 219 -3.84 -15.94 8.52
N THR A 220 -2.93 -16.83 8.15
CA THR A 220 -3.15 -18.28 8.16
C THR A 220 -2.27 -18.93 9.22
N TYR A 221 -2.81 -19.95 9.88
CA TYR A 221 -2.16 -20.66 10.99
C TYR A 221 -2.16 -22.15 10.69
N ASN A 222 -0.97 -22.74 10.65
CA ASN A 222 -0.78 -24.14 10.31
C ASN A 222 0.15 -24.84 11.31
N GLY A 223 0.07 -26.18 11.35
CA GLY A 223 0.99 -27.00 12.14
C GLY A 223 0.84 -26.83 13.65
N TYR A 224 -0.40 -26.75 14.16
CA TYR A 224 -0.64 -26.64 15.60
C TYR A 224 0.08 -27.73 16.41
N LYS A 225 0.83 -27.33 17.44
CA LYS A 225 1.48 -28.20 18.44
C LYS A 225 1.12 -27.76 19.86
N ASP A 226 1.21 -28.69 20.81
CA ASP A 226 1.01 -28.39 22.23
C ASP A 226 2.29 -27.84 22.86
N PHE A 227 2.15 -26.73 23.58
CA PHE A 227 3.23 -26.08 24.33
C PHE A 227 2.76 -25.85 25.78
N GLY A 228 2.73 -26.92 26.58
CA GLY A 228 2.32 -26.81 27.98
C GLY A 228 0.83 -26.55 28.15
N GLY A 229 -0.01 -27.24 27.36
CA GLY A 229 -1.47 -27.13 27.40
C GLY A 229 -2.05 -26.03 26.53
N VAL A 230 -1.21 -25.33 25.76
CA VAL A 230 -1.63 -24.31 24.79
C VAL A 230 -1.28 -24.79 23.39
N LYS A 231 -2.28 -24.94 22.52
CA LYS A 231 -2.05 -25.38 21.14
C LYS A 231 -1.75 -24.19 20.24
N PHE A 232 -0.51 -24.06 19.79
CA PHE A 232 -0.05 -22.90 19.03
C PHE A 232 0.41 -23.31 17.61
N PRO A 233 0.13 -22.51 16.56
CA PRO A 233 0.57 -22.82 15.20
C PRO A 233 2.09 -22.69 15.05
N THR A 234 2.73 -23.63 14.36
CA THR A 234 4.17 -23.55 14.05
C THR A 234 4.50 -22.84 12.74
N ALA A 235 3.50 -22.54 11.92
CA ALA A 235 3.65 -21.76 10.69
C ALA A 235 2.56 -20.70 10.62
N ILE A 236 2.96 -19.42 10.53
CA ILE A 236 2.06 -18.27 10.44
C ILE A 236 2.43 -17.45 9.22
N VAL A 237 1.47 -17.23 8.32
CA VAL A 237 1.66 -16.36 7.16
C VAL A 237 0.62 -15.27 7.18
N GLN A 238 1.06 -14.01 7.21
CA GLN A 238 0.23 -12.84 7.01
C GLN A 238 0.37 -12.32 5.58
N LYS A 239 -0.76 -11.94 4.98
CA LYS A 239 -0.81 -11.26 3.70
C LYS A 239 -1.65 -10.00 3.81
N GLN A 240 -1.30 -9.03 2.98
CA GLN A 240 -2.06 -7.80 2.79
C GLN A 240 -2.22 -7.55 1.30
N GLY A 241 -3.43 -7.26 0.83
CA GLY A 241 -3.69 -7.05 -0.60
C GLY A 241 -3.32 -8.24 -1.50
N GLY A 242 -3.28 -9.46 -0.95
CA GLY A 242 -2.92 -10.70 -1.65
C GLY A 242 -1.44 -11.08 -1.61
N TYR A 243 -0.56 -10.24 -1.06
CA TYR A 243 0.89 -10.48 -0.99
C TYR A 243 1.37 -10.67 0.45
N PRO A 244 2.39 -11.52 0.69
CA PRO A 244 2.90 -11.77 2.04
C PRO A 244 3.50 -10.51 2.65
N THR A 245 3.25 -10.28 3.95
CA THR A 245 3.88 -9.25 4.77
C THR A 245 4.66 -9.84 5.94
N LEU A 246 4.32 -11.06 6.37
CA LEU A 246 5.05 -11.84 7.36
C LEU A 246 4.95 -13.34 7.02
N ASP A 247 6.07 -14.03 7.06
CA ASP A 247 6.16 -15.50 7.04
C ASP A 247 6.98 -15.94 8.25
N LEU A 248 6.38 -16.68 9.17
CA LEU A 248 6.95 -17.01 10.47
C LEU A 248 6.93 -18.52 10.70
N SER A 249 8.11 -19.05 11.05
CA SER A 249 8.29 -20.41 11.56
C SER A 249 8.50 -20.36 13.07
N VAL A 250 7.53 -20.86 13.83
CA VAL A 250 7.58 -20.86 15.31
C VAL A 250 8.17 -22.17 15.81
N THR A 251 9.17 -22.06 16.68
CA THR A 251 9.90 -23.19 17.27
C THR A 251 9.67 -23.36 18.77
N ASP A 252 9.37 -22.28 19.48
CA ASP A 252 9.10 -22.29 20.92
C ASP A 252 7.95 -21.35 21.30
N VAL A 253 7.17 -21.75 22.31
CA VAL A 253 6.04 -20.99 22.84
C VAL A 253 6.00 -21.15 24.36
N LYS A 254 5.92 -20.02 25.06
CA LYS A 254 5.82 -19.92 26.51
C LYS A 254 4.51 -19.24 26.88
N PRO A 255 3.48 -20.04 27.22
CA PRO A 255 2.25 -19.52 27.80
C PRO A 255 2.51 -18.84 29.15
N ASN A 256 1.79 -17.75 29.41
CA ASN A 256 1.76 -17.10 30.72
C ASN A 256 3.16 -16.68 31.25
N ALA A 257 4.12 -16.48 30.34
CA ALA A 257 5.41 -15.90 30.70
C ALA A 257 5.20 -14.50 31.29
N PRO A 258 5.85 -14.16 32.42
CA PRO A 258 5.79 -12.81 32.97
C PRO A 258 6.25 -11.79 31.93
N VAL A 259 5.44 -10.77 31.70
CA VAL A 259 5.80 -9.68 30.78
C VAL A 259 5.31 -8.35 31.29
N ASN A 260 6.18 -7.35 31.20
CA ASN A 260 5.82 -5.96 31.35
C ASN A 260 6.04 -5.27 30.00
N ILE A 261 4.95 -4.94 29.30
CA ILE A 261 4.98 -4.24 28.02
C ILE A 261 4.57 -2.79 28.27
N GLN A 262 5.56 -1.95 28.53
CA GLN A 262 5.35 -0.51 28.57
C GLN A 262 5.42 0.02 27.14
N GLY A 263 4.24 0.30 26.57
CA GLY A 263 4.18 1.02 25.30
C GLY A 263 4.57 2.48 25.47
N ASN A 264 5.14 3.07 24.43
CA ASN A 264 5.22 4.51 24.35
C ASN A 264 3.77 5.08 24.35
N PRO A 265 3.50 6.19 25.06
CA PRO A 265 2.22 6.86 24.93
C PRO A 265 1.97 7.16 23.44
N ALA A 266 0.77 6.84 22.96
CA ALA A 266 0.40 7.18 21.60
C ALA A 266 0.37 8.71 21.49
N GLY A 267 1.36 9.28 20.80
CA GLY A 267 1.22 10.63 20.28
C GLY A 267 0.11 10.62 19.24
N ALA A 268 -0.79 11.61 19.28
CA ALA A 268 -1.67 11.83 18.14
C ALA A 268 -0.78 12.07 16.91
N PRO A 269 -1.02 11.39 15.77
CA PRO A 269 -0.33 11.74 14.54
C PRO A 269 -0.63 13.21 14.24
N GLN A 270 0.36 14.08 14.38
CA GLN A 270 0.27 15.45 13.89
C GLN A 270 1.01 15.48 12.57
N THR A 271 0.28 15.62 11.46
CA THR A 271 0.88 16.00 10.19
C THR A 271 1.37 17.43 10.34
N PRO A 272 2.69 17.70 10.30
CA PRO A 272 3.18 19.06 10.38
C PRO A 272 2.59 19.88 9.22
N PRO A 273 2.23 21.16 9.44
CA PRO A 273 1.79 22.00 8.35
C PRO A 273 2.88 22.07 7.27
N ALA A 274 2.45 22.14 6.00
CA ALA A 274 3.39 22.37 4.92
C ALA A 274 4.07 23.74 5.09
N THR A 275 5.37 23.77 4.86
CA THR A 275 6.16 25.00 4.72
C THR A 275 6.80 25.02 3.35
N SER A 276 7.35 26.16 2.92
CA SER A 276 7.98 26.24 1.60
C SER A 276 9.23 27.10 1.56
N GLN A 277 10.07 26.82 0.56
CA GLN A 277 11.26 27.59 0.21
C GLN A 277 11.21 27.93 -1.28
N LYS A 278 11.48 29.19 -1.64
CA LYS A 278 11.69 29.59 -3.03
C LYS A 278 13.10 29.18 -3.45
N LEU A 279 13.22 28.26 -4.41
CA LEU A 279 14.53 27.81 -4.91
C LEU A 279 15.02 28.66 -6.09
N ALA A 280 14.08 29.06 -6.94
CA ALA A 280 14.31 29.96 -8.06
C ALA A 280 13.00 30.72 -8.37
N ASP A 281 13.04 31.61 -9.36
CA ASP A 281 11.79 32.21 -9.84
C ASP A 281 10.85 31.14 -10.39
N GLY A 282 9.60 31.11 -9.93
CA GLY A 282 8.62 30.08 -10.31
C GLY A 282 8.89 28.65 -9.81
N VAL A 283 9.92 28.41 -8.97
CA VAL A 283 10.27 27.06 -8.48
C VAL A 283 10.29 27.04 -6.96
N TYR A 284 9.41 26.22 -6.37
CA TYR A 284 9.20 26.16 -4.92
C TYR A 284 9.32 24.75 -4.38
N LEU A 285 10.10 24.60 -3.31
CA LEU A 285 10.17 23.39 -2.50
C LEU A 285 9.11 23.44 -1.41
N ILE A 286 8.32 22.38 -1.27
CA ILE A 286 7.30 22.22 -0.23
C ILE A 286 7.76 21.12 0.74
N LEU A 287 7.84 21.48 2.02
CA LEU A 287 8.38 20.71 3.14
C LEU A 287 7.28 20.29 4.12
N PRO A 288 7.55 19.43 5.12
CA PRO A 288 8.79 18.68 5.43
C PRO A 288 9.11 17.54 4.43
N ALA A 289 9.92 16.56 4.86
CA ALA A 289 10.20 15.30 4.17
C ALA A 289 8.92 14.65 3.59
N TYR A 290 9.12 13.78 2.61
CA TYR A 290 8.13 13.57 1.55
C TYR A 290 7.81 14.91 0.88
N ALA A 291 8.89 15.59 0.53
CA ALA A 291 8.89 16.89 -0.08
C ALA A 291 8.26 16.83 -1.47
N ALA A 292 7.79 17.97 -1.95
CA ALA A 292 7.32 18.11 -3.32
C ALA A 292 7.87 19.39 -3.92
N LEU A 293 7.99 19.43 -5.24
CA LEU A 293 8.33 20.66 -5.97
C LEU A 293 7.09 21.19 -6.69
N ALA A 294 6.79 22.48 -6.55
CA ALA A 294 5.78 23.16 -7.35
C ALA A 294 6.48 24.11 -8.34
N VAL A 295 6.16 23.97 -9.63
CA VAL A 295 6.75 24.76 -10.71
C VAL A 295 5.65 25.55 -11.44
N ASP A 296 5.86 26.85 -11.53
CA ASP A 296 4.93 27.85 -12.06
C ASP A 296 5.01 27.94 -13.59
N PHE A 297 4.36 27.01 -14.29
CA PHE A 297 4.20 27.12 -15.74
C PHE A 297 3.19 28.23 -16.07
N LYS A 298 3.26 28.77 -17.28
CA LYS A 298 2.53 29.95 -17.76
C LYS A 298 1.06 29.93 -17.39
N ASP A 299 0.37 28.82 -17.66
CA ASP A 299 -1.08 28.69 -17.46
C ASP A 299 -1.47 27.67 -16.37
N TYR A 300 -0.50 26.97 -15.77
CA TYR A 300 -0.76 25.87 -14.84
C TYR A 300 0.43 25.59 -13.91
N ILE A 301 0.21 24.76 -12.89
CA ILE A 301 1.25 24.27 -11.98
C ILE A 301 1.61 22.83 -12.36
N VAL A 302 2.92 22.51 -12.37
CA VAL A 302 3.41 21.13 -12.32
C VAL A 302 3.87 20.86 -10.89
N VAL A 303 3.34 19.79 -10.28
CA VAL A 303 3.84 19.29 -8.99
C VAL A 303 4.69 18.05 -9.23
N ILE A 304 5.88 17.99 -8.64
CA ILE A 304 6.74 16.81 -8.64
C ILE A 304 6.64 16.17 -7.26
N GLU A 305 6.16 14.93 -7.27
CA GLU A 305 5.82 14.04 -6.15
C GLU A 305 4.45 14.28 -5.49
N GLY A 306 3.74 13.18 -5.23
CA GLY A 306 2.43 13.16 -4.57
C GLY A 306 2.35 12.07 -3.49
N PRO A 307 3.05 12.25 -2.35
CA PRO A 307 3.44 11.15 -1.47
C PRO A 307 2.46 10.88 -0.32
N GLN A 308 2.73 9.79 0.41
CA GLN A 308 2.18 9.35 1.71
C GLN A 308 0.67 9.15 1.81
N SER A 309 -0.12 10.23 1.74
CA SER A 309 -1.53 10.21 2.13
C SER A 309 -2.32 11.39 1.56
N GLU A 310 -3.65 11.35 1.74
CA GLU A 310 -4.53 12.46 1.39
C GLU A 310 -4.21 13.72 2.19
N GLU A 311 -3.90 13.62 3.49
CA GLU A 311 -3.55 14.76 4.33
C GLU A 311 -2.29 15.46 3.82
N ARG A 312 -1.25 14.69 3.48
CA ARG A 312 -0.01 15.23 2.93
C ARG A 312 -0.24 15.87 1.56
N ALA A 313 -0.98 15.19 0.67
CA ALA A 313 -1.31 15.74 -0.64
C ALA A 313 -2.14 17.02 -0.55
N ASN A 314 -3.11 17.10 0.37
CA ASN A 314 -3.89 18.31 0.62
C ASN A 314 -3.00 19.48 1.08
N ALA A 315 -2.04 19.22 1.96
CA ALA A 315 -1.08 20.23 2.41
C ALA A 315 -0.22 20.75 1.25
N ILE A 316 0.26 19.85 0.38
CA ILE A 316 1.04 20.21 -0.82
C ILE A 316 0.21 21.03 -1.81
N ILE A 317 -1.02 20.58 -2.13
CA ILE A 317 -1.91 21.28 -3.07
C ILE A 317 -2.25 22.68 -2.55
N THR A 318 -2.55 22.78 -1.25
CA THR A 318 -2.88 24.06 -0.61
C THR A 318 -1.70 25.02 -0.70
N GLU A 319 -0.50 24.55 -0.36
CA GLU A 319 0.70 25.38 -0.37
C GLU A 319 1.12 25.77 -1.80
N ALA A 320 1.05 24.85 -2.76
CA ALA A 320 1.33 25.13 -4.17
C ALA A 320 0.39 26.23 -4.72
N LYS A 321 -0.90 26.15 -4.43
CA LYS A 321 -1.89 27.17 -4.84
C LYS A 321 -1.74 28.50 -4.10
N ARG A 322 -1.22 28.48 -2.87
CA ARG A 322 -0.91 29.72 -2.14
C ARG A 322 0.28 30.44 -2.78
N LEU A 323 1.31 29.70 -3.17
CA LEU A 323 2.51 30.22 -3.81
C LEU A 323 2.27 30.67 -5.25
N ILE A 324 1.41 29.95 -5.97
CA ILE A 324 1.10 30.17 -7.37
C ILE A 324 -0.43 30.32 -7.52
N PRO A 325 -1.00 31.49 -7.17
CA PRO A 325 -2.44 31.67 -7.15
C PRO A 325 -3.05 31.64 -8.55
N ASN A 326 -4.33 31.28 -8.62
CA ASN A 326 -5.19 31.32 -9.82
C ASN A 326 -4.81 30.36 -10.96
N LYS A 327 -3.84 29.46 -10.76
CA LYS A 327 -3.47 28.43 -11.75
C LYS A 327 -3.92 27.03 -11.30
N PRO A 328 -4.46 26.19 -12.21
CA PRO A 328 -4.77 24.81 -11.90
C PRO A 328 -3.49 23.97 -11.79
N ILE A 329 -3.52 22.92 -10.96
CA ILE A 329 -2.49 21.88 -11.02
C ILE A 329 -2.84 20.97 -12.19
N LYS A 330 -2.09 21.08 -13.29
CA LYS A 330 -2.34 20.28 -14.50
C LYS A 330 -1.70 18.90 -14.41
N TYR A 331 -0.49 18.84 -13.85
CA TYR A 331 0.28 17.62 -13.76
C TYR A 331 0.79 17.36 -12.35
N VAL A 332 0.72 16.10 -11.93
CA VAL A 332 1.50 15.56 -10.82
C VAL A 332 2.46 14.51 -11.37
N VAL A 333 3.77 14.71 -11.21
CA VAL A 333 4.79 13.74 -11.59
C VAL A 333 5.00 12.79 -10.42
N ASN A 334 4.85 11.49 -10.65
CA ASN A 334 5.15 10.45 -9.68
C ASN A 334 6.48 9.78 -10.03
N THR A 335 7.39 9.74 -9.07
CA THR A 335 8.75 9.23 -9.26
C THR A 335 8.77 7.72 -9.48
N HIS A 336 7.98 6.96 -8.71
CA HIS A 336 7.82 5.52 -8.86
C HIS A 336 6.63 4.97 -8.05
N ASN A 337 6.35 3.66 -8.19
CA ASN A 337 5.15 3.02 -7.65
C ASN A 337 5.24 2.55 -6.19
N HIS A 338 6.25 2.97 -5.42
CA HIS A 338 6.27 2.67 -3.99
C HIS A 338 5.19 3.46 -3.26
N PHE A 339 4.59 2.84 -2.24
CA PHE A 339 3.34 3.37 -1.66
C PHE A 339 3.50 4.71 -0.96
N ASP A 340 4.69 5.01 -0.45
CA ASP A 340 5.00 6.29 0.14
C ASP A 340 5.24 7.41 -0.88
N HIS A 341 5.42 7.08 -2.17
CA HIS A 341 5.45 8.01 -3.32
C HIS A 341 4.14 8.04 -4.10
N LEU A 342 3.26 7.08 -3.82
CA LEU A 342 1.98 6.92 -4.50
C LEU A 342 0.80 7.43 -3.66
N GLY A 343 0.95 7.39 -2.33
CA GLY A 343 -0.11 7.50 -1.35
C GLY A 343 -1.02 8.73 -1.47
N GLY A 344 -0.51 9.83 -2.03
CA GLY A 344 -1.25 11.08 -2.20
C GLY A 344 -1.89 11.25 -3.59
N LEU A 345 -1.56 10.43 -4.58
CA LEU A 345 -1.93 10.70 -5.97
C LEU A 345 -3.44 10.71 -6.23
N ARG A 346 -4.22 9.90 -5.50
CA ARG A 346 -5.69 9.91 -5.60
C ARG A 346 -6.26 11.30 -5.28
N THR A 347 -5.65 12.03 -4.35
CA THR A 347 -6.02 13.41 -4.03
C THR A 347 -5.71 14.38 -5.17
N PHE A 348 -4.58 14.21 -5.86
CA PHE A 348 -4.26 15.01 -7.06
C PHE A 348 -5.20 14.70 -8.24
N VAL A 349 -5.63 13.45 -8.40
CA VAL A 349 -6.70 13.10 -9.36
C VAL A 349 -8.02 13.79 -8.99
N ALA A 350 -8.35 13.83 -7.69
CA ALA A 350 -9.51 14.58 -7.20
C ALA A 350 -9.41 16.09 -7.48
N GLU A 351 -8.19 16.65 -7.43
CA GLU A 351 -7.88 18.03 -7.83
C GLU A 351 -7.99 18.25 -9.34
N GLY A 352 -7.87 17.20 -10.15
CA GLY A 352 -7.98 17.25 -11.61
C GLY A 352 -6.65 17.16 -12.34
N ALA A 353 -5.55 16.85 -11.63
CA ALA A 353 -4.24 16.69 -12.24
C ALA A 353 -4.15 15.38 -13.05
N THR A 354 -3.44 15.40 -14.17
CA THR A 354 -2.98 14.21 -14.88
C THR A 354 -1.70 13.69 -14.23
N ILE A 355 -1.64 12.39 -13.95
CA ILE A 355 -0.44 11.74 -13.41
C ILE A 355 0.55 11.53 -14.54
N ILE A 356 1.79 11.97 -14.35
CA ILE A 356 2.93 11.60 -15.20
C ILE A 356 3.77 10.56 -14.47
N THR A 357 4.02 9.41 -15.10
CA THR A 357 4.80 8.30 -14.50
C THR A 357 5.44 7.41 -15.57
N TYR A 358 6.29 6.47 -15.16
CA TYR A 358 6.86 5.46 -16.05
C TYR A 358 5.78 4.52 -16.62
N GLN A 359 5.90 4.16 -17.90
CA GLN A 359 4.89 3.35 -18.62
C GLN A 359 4.55 2.02 -17.93
N GLY A 360 5.51 1.40 -17.25
CA GLY A 360 5.30 0.13 -16.53
C GLY A 360 4.28 0.22 -15.40
N ASN A 361 3.99 1.44 -14.91
CA ASN A 361 3.06 1.67 -13.82
C ASN A 361 1.60 1.77 -14.27
N LYS A 362 1.33 2.03 -15.56
CA LYS A 362 0.00 2.39 -16.05
C LYS A 362 -1.07 1.36 -15.71
N ALA A 363 -0.86 0.10 -16.08
CA ALA A 363 -1.83 -0.97 -15.84
C ALA A 363 -2.06 -1.21 -14.34
N TYR A 364 -1.01 -1.05 -13.53
CA TYR A 364 -1.10 -1.15 -12.08
C TYR A 364 -1.92 -0.01 -11.49
N TYR A 365 -1.70 1.23 -11.93
CA TYR A 365 -2.42 2.40 -11.44
C TYR A 365 -3.89 2.34 -11.84
N GLU A 366 -4.21 1.98 -13.08
CA GLU A 366 -5.59 1.76 -13.52
C GLU A 366 -6.31 0.72 -12.66
N LYS A 367 -5.62 -0.35 -12.25
CA LYS A 367 -6.16 -1.37 -11.34
C LYS A 367 -6.40 -0.84 -9.93
N ILE A 368 -5.41 -0.26 -9.28
CA ILE A 368 -5.51 0.13 -7.85
C ILE A 368 -6.39 1.38 -7.66
N PHE A 369 -6.43 2.32 -8.61
CA PHE A 369 -7.29 3.50 -8.52
C PHE A 369 -8.78 3.16 -8.67
N ALA A 370 -9.10 1.97 -9.18
CA ALA A 370 -10.46 1.45 -9.26
C ALA A 370 -10.88 0.64 -8.01
N LEU A 371 -9.97 0.38 -7.07
CA LEU A 371 -10.31 -0.34 -5.84
C LEU A 371 -11.25 0.51 -4.96
N PRO A 372 -12.14 -0.15 -4.19
CA PRO A 372 -13.08 0.53 -3.31
C PRO A 372 -12.38 1.12 -2.08
N HIS A 373 -12.78 2.33 -1.70
CA HIS A 373 -12.42 2.96 -0.42
C HIS A 373 -13.72 3.22 0.36
N THR A 374 -14.37 2.17 0.87
CA THR A 374 -15.66 2.31 1.57
C THR A 374 -15.52 2.39 3.09
N LEU A 375 -14.41 1.89 3.64
CA LEU A 375 -14.11 2.02 5.07
C LEU A 375 -13.83 3.48 5.44
N ASN A 376 -13.07 4.18 4.60
CA ASN A 376 -12.73 5.58 4.74
C ASN A 376 -12.63 6.23 3.34
N PRO A 377 -13.75 6.75 2.79
CA PRO A 377 -13.77 7.30 1.44
C PRO A 377 -12.87 8.54 1.28
N ASP A 378 -11.91 8.44 0.37
CA ASP A 378 -11.01 9.54 0.00
C ASP A 378 -11.65 10.53 -0.99
N ARG A 379 -10.99 11.66 -1.24
CA ARG A 379 -11.45 12.72 -2.15
C ARG A 379 -11.69 12.21 -3.57
N GLN A 380 -10.90 11.26 -4.07
CA GLN A 380 -11.14 10.68 -5.39
C GLN A 380 -12.46 9.92 -5.43
N SER A 381 -12.70 9.06 -4.43
CA SER A 381 -13.92 8.27 -4.32
C SER A 381 -15.15 9.17 -4.15
N ALA A 382 -15.04 10.19 -3.30
CA ALA A 382 -16.10 11.18 -3.08
C ALA A 382 -16.43 11.96 -4.36
N ALA A 383 -15.40 12.40 -5.11
CA ALA A 383 -15.57 13.13 -6.35
C ALA A 383 -15.94 12.23 -7.55
N LYS A 384 -15.86 10.90 -7.40
CA LYS A 384 -16.04 9.89 -8.47
C LYS A 384 -15.20 10.20 -9.71
N LYS A 385 -14.02 10.79 -9.51
CA LYS A 385 -13.12 11.16 -10.61
C LYS A 385 -12.35 9.93 -11.09
N LYS A 386 -12.25 9.80 -12.42
CA LYS A 386 -11.42 8.81 -13.08
C LYS A 386 -9.98 9.31 -13.15
N ILE A 387 -9.04 8.39 -13.04
CA ILE A 387 -7.62 8.65 -13.26
C ILE A 387 -7.35 9.11 -14.70
N SER A 388 -6.41 10.04 -14.87
CA SER A 388 -5.81 10.42 -16.15
C SER A 388 -4.30 10.22 -16.04
N ILE A 389 -3.70 9.46 -16.97
CA ILE A 389 -2.28 9.09 -16.94
C ILE A 389 -1.62 9.47 -18.26
N GLU A 390 -0.50 10.17 -18.17
CA GLU A 390 0.42 10.40 -19.27
C GLU A 390 1.74 9.67 -18.96
N THR A 391 2.09 8.68 -19.78
CA THR A 391 3.25 7.83 -19.52
C THR A 391 4.53 8.36 -20.16
N MET A 392 5.67 8.00 -19.59
CA MET A 392 6.98 8.13 -20.23
C MET A 392 7.75 6.80 -20.31
N THR A 393 8.73 6.73 -21.20
CA THR A 393 9.71 5.64 -21.29
C THR A 393 11.00 6.04 -20.56
N ASP A 394 12.07 6.38 -21.28
CA ASP A 394 13.35 6.77 -20.70
C ASP A 394 13.50 8.28 -20.51
N LYS A 395 12.88 9.10 -21.37
CA LYS A 395 12.90 10.58 -21.26
C LYS A 395 11.54 11.18 -21.59
N LYS A 396 11.19 12.26 -20.89
CA LYS A 396 10.09 13.17 -21.24
C LYS A 396 10.47 14.60 -20.89
N VAL A 397 10.08 15.58 -21.72
CA VAL A 397 10.32 17.00 -21.44
C VAL A 397 8.99 17.72 -21.32
N LEU A 398 8.86 18.54 -20.28
CA LEU A 398 7.75 19.48 -20.07
C LEU A 398 8.31 20.90 -20.20
N THR A 399 7.68 21.74 -21.02
CA THR A 399 8.06 23.15 -21.13
C THR A 399 6.89 24.03 -21.56
N ASP A 400 6.89 25.27 -21.11
CA ASP A 400 6.03 26.38 -21.56
C ASP A 400 6.84 27.52 -22.22
N GLY A 401 8.14 27.29 -22.46
CA GLY A 401 9.10 28.30 -22.93
C GLY A 401 9.83 29.07 -21.81
N ASN A 402 9.30 29.10 -20.58
CA ASN A 402 9.92 29.75 -19.42
C ASN A 402 10.64 28.75 -18.51
N HIS A 403 9.97 27.63 -18.24
CA HIS A 403 10.49 26.51 -17.48
C HIS A 403 10.68 25.28 -18.37
N VAL A 404 11.67 24.47 -18.01
CA VAL A 404 11.92 23.16 -18.60
C VAL A 404 12.06 22.17 -17.45
N ILE A 405 11.30 21.08 -17.49
CA ILE A 405 11.48 19.92 -16.63
C ILE A 405 11.79 18.73 -17.53
N GLU A 406 12.97 18.15 -17.37
CA GLU A 406 13.33 16.88 -17.99
C GLU A 406 13.09 15.73 -17.02
N LEU A 407 12.23 14.79 -17.37
CA LEU A 407 12.05 13.55 -16.64
C LEU A 407 12.93 12.48 -17.28
N HIS A 408 13.71 11.79 -16.46
CA HIS A 408 14.62 10.73 -16.89
C HIS A 408 14.41 9.47 -16.06
N ARG A 409 14.31 8.31 -16.71
CA ARG A 409 14.36 7.03 -16.03
C ARG A 409 15.80 6.68 -15.65
N LEU A 410 16.01 6.32 -14.39
CA LEU A 410 17.31 5.84 -13.93
C LEU A 410 17.55 4.43 -14.46
N GLN A 411 18.64 4.26 -15.21
CA GLN A 411 19.07 2.95 -15.70
C GLN A 411 19.81 2.21 -14.59
N GLY A 412 19.58 0.91 -14.45
CA GLY A 412 20.28 0.07 -13.47
C GLY A 412 19.72 0.12 -12.04
N SER A 413 18.73 0.98 -11.75
CA SER A 413 18.24 1.19 -10.39
C SER A 413 17.93 -0.11 -9.64
N ASN A 414 18.62 -0.30 -8.52
CA ASN A 414 18.34 -1.42 -7.61
C ASN A 414 17.02 -1.25 -6.83
N HIS A 415 16.53 -0.01 -6.70
CA HIS A 415 15.34 0.33 -5.93
C HIS A 415 14.03 0.05 -6.67
N ASN A 416 13.92 0.50 -7.93
CA ASN A 416 12.71 0.32 -8.74
C ASN A 416 13.03 0.41 -10.23
N ASP A 417 12.53 -0.53 -11.05
CA ASP A 417 12.79 -0.58 -12.50
C ASP A 417 12.27 0.66 -13.26
N GLY A 418 11.27 1.33 -12.68
CA GLY A 418 10.59 2.51 -13.22
C GLY A 418 10.93 3.82 -12.51
N LEU A 419 11.98 3.86 -11.67
CA LEU A 419 12.35 5.08 -10.95
C LEU A 419 12.73 6.21 -11.92
N ILE A 420 12.03 7.33 -11.81
CA ILE A 420 12.33 8.55 -12.58
C ILE A 420 12.83 9.66 -11.66
N VAL A 421 13.70 10.51 -12.22
CA VAL A 421 14.15 11.78 -11.64
C VAL A 421 13.67 12.94 -12.50
N ALA A 422 13.50 14.11 -11.91
CA ALA A 422 13.15 15.34 -12.61
C ALA A 422 14.32 16.33 -12.53
N TYR A 423 14.83 16.76 -13.68
CA TYR A 423 15.92 17.72 -13.80
C TYR A 423 15.43 19.04 -14.37
N LEU A 424 15.74 20.13 -13.68
CA LEU A 424 15.44 21.50 -14.10
C LEU A 424 16.76 22.15 -14.56
N PRO A 425 17.06 22.17 -15.88
CA PRO A 425 18.38 22.55 -16.39
C PRO A 425 18.76 24.00 -16.13
N LYS A 426 17.80 24.92 -16.18
CA LYS A 426 18.04 26.35 -15.93
C LYS A 426 18.42 26.60 -14.48
N GLU A 427 17.79 25.87 -13.56
CA GLU A 427 18.00 25.99 -12.12
C GLU A 427 19.09 25.04 -11.58
N LYS A 428 19.55 24.09 -12.40
CA LYS A 428 20.51 23.03 -12.03
C LYS A 428 20.06 22.22 -10.82
N ILE A 429 18.77 21.95 -10.76
CA ILE A 429 18.11 21.18 -9.69
C ILE A 429 17.76 19.79 -10.20
N LEU A 430 18.17 18.75 -9.48
CA LEU A 430 17.74 17.38 -9.68
C LEU A 430 16.82 16.96 -8.53
N VAL A 431 15.56 16.68 -8.82
CA VAL A 431 14.62 16.06 -7.88
C VAL A 431 14.68 14.55 -8.04
N GLU A 432 14.96 13.85 -6.94
CA GLU A 432 15.02 12.39 -6.90
C GLU A 432 14.32 11.87 -5.64
N ALA A 433 13.83 10.64 -5.69
CA ALA A 433 13.10 10.04 -4.57
C ALA A 433 14.02 9.22 -3.66
N ASP A 434 14.31 8.00 -4.07
CA ASP A 434 15.07 7.00 -3.33
C ASP A 434 16.42 6.64 -3.97
N ALA A 435 16.88 7.49 -4.90
CA ALA A 435 18.17 7.31 -5.53
C ALA A 435 19.30 7.79 -4.61
N PHE A 436 19.03 8.76 -3.73
CA PHE A 436 19.94 9.20 -2.69
C PHE A 436 19.19 9.53 -1.40
N ASN A 437 19.55 8.83 -0.32
CA ASN A 437 19.08 9.18 1.02
C ASN A 437 20.23 9.91 1.74
N PRO A 438 20.19 11.25 1.84
CA PRO A 438 21.30 12.00 2.41
C PRO A 438 21.52 11.60 3.87
N PRO A 439 22.78 11.57 4.33
CA PRO A 439 23.06 11.34 5.72
C PRO A 439 22.49 12.46 6.59
N ALA A 440 22.22 12.13 7.86
CA ALA A 440 21.69 13.07 8.86
C ALA A 440 22.59 14.30 9.05
N GLN A 441 23.90 14.17 8.81
CA GLN A 441 24.87 15.27 8.78
C GLN A 441 25.52 15.31 7.41
N ALA A 442 25.67 16.50 6.82
CA ALA A 442 26.19 16.65 5.46
C ALA A 442 27.64 16.14 5.30
N ASP A 443 28.43 16.18 6.35
CA ASP A 443 29.84 15.77 6.41
C ASP A 443 30.02 14.35 6.99
N ALA A 444 28.94 13.58 7.14
CA ALA A 444 29.04 12.20 7.59
C ALA A 444 30.01 11.39 6.71
N PRO A 445 30.82 10.48 7.31
CA PRO A 445 31.69 9.61 6.56
C PRO A 445 30.89 8.79 5.52
N PRO A 446 31.44 8.56 4.32
CA PRO A 446 30.76 7.75 3.32
C PRO A 446 30.54 6.33 3.83
N PRO A 447 29.42 5.69 3.44
CA PRO A 447 29.25 4.25 3.60
C PRO A 447 30.42 3.50 2.94
N ASN A 448 30.89 2.43 3.59
CA ASN A 448 31.89 1.54 3.04
C ASN A 448 31.39 0.09 3.08
N PRO A 449 31.05 -0.52 1.92
CA PRO A 449 31.10 0.07 0.57
C PRO A 449 30.02 1.13 0.35
N PRO A 450 30.16 2.00 -0.68
CA PRO A 450 29.07 2.85 -1.16
C PRO A 450 27.81 2.05 -1.47
N THR A 451 26.65 2.67 -1.28
CA THR A 451 25.37 2.02 -1.63
C THR A 451 25.20 1.96 -3.15
N ALA A 452 24.53 0.91 -3.62
CA ALA A 452 24.22 0.75 -5.05
C ALA A 452 23.39 1.93 -5.57
N ASN A 453 22.36 2.36 -4.83
CA ASN A 453 21.50 3.48 -5.24
C ASN A 453 22.30 4.79 -5.47
N ASN A 454 23.23 5.13 -4.56
CA ASN A 454 24.03 6.35 -4.71
C ASN A 454 24.95 6.26 -5.93
N THR A 455 25.57 5.09 -6.13
CA THR A 455 26.45 4.83 -7.28
C THR A 455 25.65 4.91 -8.58
N ASP A 456 24.48 4.27 -8.65
CA ASP A 456 23.57 4.29 -9.79
C ASP A 456 23.14 5.72 -10.15
N LEU A 457 22.85 6.57 -9.14
CA LEU A 457 22.47 7.97 -9.38
C LEU A 457 23.61 8.76 -10.03
N VAL A 458 24.82 8.63 -9.51
CA VAL A 458 26.02 9.28 -10.06
C VAL A 458 26.28 8.84 -11.49
N GLU A 459 26.22 7.53 -11.76
CA GLU A 459 26.39 6.99 -13.11
C GLU A 459 25.32 7.51 -14.09
N ASN A 460 24.08 7.68 -13.63
CA ASN A 460 23.02 8.25 -14.45
C ASN A 460 23.23 9.75 -14.71
N ILE A 461 23.67 10.53 -13.71
CA ILE A 461 24.02 11.95 -13.88
C ILE A 461 25.14 12.08 -14.93
N ASP A 462 26.20 11.27 -14.80
CA ASP A 462 27.34 11.26 -15.72
C ASP A 462 26.93 10.83 -17.14
N ARG A 463 26.14 9.75 -17.26
CA ARG A 463 25.63 9.22 -18.54
C ARG A 463 24.74 10.23 -19.27
N LEU A 464 23.87 10.92 -18.53
CA LEU A 464 22.93 11.92 -19.07
C LEU A 464 23.59 13.28 -19.26
N LYS A 465 24.81 13.49 -18.72
CA LYS A 465 25.56 14.75 -18.75
C LYS A 465 24.78 15.90 -18.12
N LEU A 466 24.14 15.64 -16.97
CA LEU A 466 23.37 16.66 -16.26
C LEU A 466 24.32 17.58 -15.47
N ASP A 467 24.16 18.90 -15.63
CA ASP A 467 24.86 19.91 -14.83
C ASP A 467 24.05 20.17 -13.55
N VAL A 468 24.31 19.36 -12.51
CA VAL A 468 23.55 19.38 -11.25
C VAL A 468 24.33 20.12 -10.18
N GLU A 469 23.72 21.12 -9.57
CA GLU A 469 24.27 21.79 -8.38
C GLU A 469 23.54 21.39 -7.10
N THR A 470 22.21 21.30 -7.20
CA THR A 470 21.33 21.02 -6.05
C THR A 470 20.57 19.73 -6.29
N ILE A 471 20.51 18.88 -5.26
CA ILE A 471 19.67 17.68 -5.24
C ILE A 471 18.50 17.95 -4.29
N ILE A 472 17.29 17.61 -4.71
CA ILE A 472 16.08 17.65 -3.89
C ILE A 472 15.61 16.21 -3.69
N PRO A 473 16.02 15.56 -2.59
CA PRO A 473 15.50 14.25 -2.21
C PRO A 473 14.05 14.39 -1.75
N ILE A 474 13.16 13.47 -2.15
CA ILE A 474 11.81 13.41 -1.60
C ILE A 474 11.87 13.08 -0.09
N HIS A 475 12.78 12.18 0.31
CA HIS A 475 13.14 11.96 1.72
C HIS A 475 14.04 13.09 2.25
N TYR A 476 13.50 14.31 2.25
CA TYR A 476 14.24 15.52 2.59
C TYR A 476 14.82 15.46 4.02
N PRO A 477 16.08 15.89 4.24
CA PRO A 477 16.69 15.90 5.56
C PRO A 477 15.87 16.65 6.62
N ALA A 478 15.87 16.14 7.85
CA ALA A 478 15.09 16.70 8.95
C ALA A 478 15.51 18.13 9.34
N ASP A 479 16.77 18.49 9.11
CA ASP A 479 17.30 19.83 9.34
C ASP A 479 16.97 20.82 8.20
N SER A 480 16.27 20.36 7.16
CA SER A 480 15.85 21.16 6.00
C SER A 480 17.00 21.84 5.27
N ARG A 481 18.22 21.32 5.37
CA ARG A 481 19.40 21.88 4.69
C ARG A 481 19.34 21.67 3.17
N LYS A 482 20.01 22.55 2.43
CA LYS A 482 20.27 22.35 1.00
C LYS A 482 21.16 21.13 0.81
N VAL A 483 20.74 20.19 -0.03
CA VAL A 483 21.54 19.02 -0.43
C VAL A 483 22.24 19.31 -1.76
N THR A 484 23.55 19.08 -1.81
CA THR A 484 24.37 19.39 -2.99
C THR A 484 24.86 18.12 -3.69
N VAL A 485 25.25 18.23 -4.97
CA VAL A 485 25.89 17.12 -5.70
C VAL A 485 27.21 16.67 -5.05
N ALA A 486 27.91 17.58 -4.36
CA ALA A 486 29.13 17.27 -3.62
C ALA A 486 28.89 16.25 -2.50
N GLU A 487 27.72 16.29 -1.86
CA GLU A 487 27.38 15.29 -0.84
C GLU A 487 27.12 13.91 -1.42
N LEU A 488 26.47 13.84 -2.59
CA LEU A 488 26.31 12.59 -3.31
C LEU A 488 27.67 12.02 -3.72
N ASN A 489 28.55 12.87 -4.28
CA ASN A 489 29.92 12.49 -4.64
C ASN A 489 30.71 11.98 -3.43
N ARG A 490 30.62 12.68 -2.30
CA ARG A 490 31.20 12.24 -1.03
C ARG A 490 30.66 10.88 -0.63
N ALA A 491 29.35 10.67 -0.69
CA ALA A 491 28.69 9.42 -0.31
C ALA A 491 29.11 8.21 -1.17
N VAL A 492 29.64 8.43 -2.38
CA VAL A 492 30.25 7.38 -3.22
C VAL A 492 31.78 7.36 -3.17
N GLY A 493 32.39 8.15 -2.29
CA GLY A 493 33.84 8.22 -2.11
C GLY A 493 34.59 8.99 -3.19
N LYS A 494 33.90 9.75 -4.06
CA LYS A 494 34.54 10.71 -4.96
C LYS A 494 35.02 11.91 -4.11
N LYS A 495 36.27 12.35 -4.31
CA LYS A 495 36.79 13.58 -3.70
C LYS A 495 36.29 14.80 -4.49
N ASP A 496 36.02 15.88 -3.75
CA ASP A 496 35.53 17.17 -4.27
C ASP A 496 36.47 17.79 -5.32
#